data_AF-A0A8J6QG91-F1
#
_entry.id   AF-A0A8J6QG91-F1
#
_cell.length_a   1.000
_cell.length_b   1.000
_cell.length_c   1.000
_cell.angle_alpha   90.00
_cell.angle_beta   90.00
_cell.angle_gamma   90.00
#
_symmetry.space_group_name_H-M   'P 1'
#
loop_
_entity.id
_entity.type
_entity.pdbx_description
1 polymer ?
#
loop_
_entity_poly.entity_id
_entity_poly.type
_entity_poly.pdbx_seq_one_letter_code
_entity_poly.pdbx_strand_id
1 'polypeptide(L)' 'MKVKVTLYIAGKVFDEVVQARDYADARLTALARNPTARVVGVTAVFN' A
#
# COMPACT_ATOMS: atom_id res chain seq x y z
N MET A 1 -12.08 -4.78 1.43
CA MET A 1 -11.43 -4.91 0.12
C MET A 1 -9.96 -5.29 0.32
N LYS A 2 -9.41 -6.20 -0.47
CA LYS A 2 -7.95 -6.42 -0.51
C LYS A 2 -7.35 -5.43 -1.48
N VAL A 3 -6.43 -4.60 -1.02
CA VAL A 3 -5.76 -3.58 -1.82
C VAL A 3 -4.27 -3.85 -1.79
N LYS A 4 -3.66 -3.96 -2.96
CA LYS A 4 -2.22 -4.02 -3.14
C LYS A 4 -1.69 -2.60 -3.23
N VAL A 5 -0.87 -2.21 -2.27
CA VAL A 5 -0.18 -0.92 -2.21
C VAL A 5 1.27 -1.15 -2.57
N THR A 6 1.73 -0.55 -3.66
CA THR A 6 3.12 -0.58 -4.08
C THR A 6 3.87 0.56 -3.39
N LEU A 7 4.92 0.23 -2.65
CA LEU A 7 5.72 1.13 -1.83
C LEU A 7 7.17 1.14 -2.33
N TYR A 8 7.83 2.29 -2.23
CA TYR A 8 9.25 2.44 -2.51
C TYR A 8 9.99 2.92 -1.27
N ILE A 9 11.03 2.19 -0.87
CA ILE A 9 11.89 2.54 0.26
C ILE A 9 13.34 2.17 -0.08
N ALA A 10 14.28 3.07 0.24
CA ALA A 10 15.72 2.82 0.14
C ALA A 10 16.19 2.15 -1.18
N GLY A 11 15.64 2.58 -2.33
CA GLY A 11 16.03 2.01 -3.63
C GLY A 11 15.22 0.80 -4.09
N LYS A 12 14.30 0.27 -3.27
CA LYS A 12 13.55 -0.95 -3.57
C LYS A 12 12.05 -0.68 -3.65
N VAL A 13 11.41 -1.30 -4.62
CA VAL A 13 9.95 -1.35 -4.75
C VAL A 13 9.46 -2.69 -4.18
N PHE A 14 8.44 -2.64 -3.33
CA PHE A 14 7.77 -3.83 -2.81
C PHE A 14 6.28 -3.58 -2.69
N ASP A 15 5.52 -4.67 -2.61
CA ASP A 15 4.06 -4.62 -2.58
C ASP A 15 3.54 -5.10 -1.22
N GLU A 16 2.64 -4.33 -0.62
CA GLU A 16 1.93 -4.72 0.61
C GLU A 16 0.45 -4.91 0.31
N VAL A 17 -0.12 -6.05 0.72
CA VAL A 17 -1.55 -6.29 0.60
C VAL A 17 -2.24 -5.91 1.91
N VAL A 18 -3.06 -4.88 1.85
CA VAL A 18 -3.81 -4.33 2.98
C VAL A 18 -5.28 -4.70 2.86
N GLN A 19 -5.90 -5.10 3.97
CA GLN A 19 -7.36 -5.13 4.08
C GLN A 19 -7.86 -3.76 4.51
N ALA A 20 -8.57 -3.09 3.61
CA ALA A 20 -9.10 -1.75 3.84
C ALA A 20 -10.54 -1.64 3.34
N ARG A 21 -11.27 -0.61 3.81
CA ARG A 21 -12.61 -0.31 3.28
C ARG A 21 -12.55 0.38 1.92
N ASP A 22 -11.58 1.28 1.74
CA ASP A 22 -11.37 2.04 0.51
C ASP A 22 -9.87 2.20 0.20
N TYR A 23 -9.55 2.88 -0.90
CA TYR A 23 -8.17 3.10 -1.34
C TYR A 23 -7.40 4.09 -0.46
N ALA A 24 -8.07 5.06 0.17
CA ALA A 24 -7.44 6.05 1.03
C ALA A 24 -7.02 5.42 2.37
N ASP A 25 -7.90 4.61 2.94
CA ASP A 25 -7.69 3.79 4.13
C ASP A 25 -6.55 2.79 3.92
N ALA A 26 -6.49 2.15 2.73
CA ALA A 26 -5.37 1.28 2.35
C ALA A 26 -4.04 2.03 2.31
N ARG A 27 -4.03 3.23 1.71
CA ARG A 27 -2.83 4.07 1.62
C ARG A 27 -2.35 4.51 3.00
N LEU A 28 -3.26 4.96 3.86
CA LEU A 28 -2.95 5.40 5.23
C LEU A 28 -2.40 4.24 6.06
N THR A 29 -3.03 3.07 5.98
CA THR A 29 -2.57 1.87 6.70
C THR A 29 -1.18 1.43 6.23
N ALA A 30 -0.94 1.41 4.92
CA ALA A 30 0.36 1.07 4.35
C ALA A 30 1.46 2.09 4.74
N LEU A 31 1.15 3.38 4.76
CA LEU A 31 2.07 4.43 5.21
C LEU A 31 2.33 4.38 6.72
N ALA A 32 1.31 4.09 7.53
CA ALA A 32 1.46 3.97 8.98
C ALA A 32 2.39 2.81 9.37
N ARG A 33 2.38 1.73 8.58
CA ARG A 33 3.29 0.58 8.76
C ARG A 33 4.68 0.83 8.20
N ASN A 34 4.79 1.65 7.15
CA ASN A 34 6.06 1.97 6.47
C ASN A 34 6.26 3.50 6.40
N PRO A 35 6.53 4.17 7.52
CA PRO A 35 6.50 5.63 7.61
C PRO A 35 7.56 6.34 6.74
N THR A 36 8.65 5.67 6.41
CA THR A 36 9.72 6.18 5.54
C THR A 36 9.56 5.78 4.07
N ALA A 37 8.55 4.98 3.74
CA ALA A 37 8.28 4.55 2.38
C ALA A 37 7.40 5.57 1.63
N ARG A 38 7.53 5.59 0.30
CA ARG A 38 6.68 6.39 -0.58
C ARG A 38 5.71 5.48 -1.32
N VAL A 39 4.44 5.82 -1.31
CA VAL A 39 3.42 5.10 -2.08
C VAL A 39 3.58 5.43 -3.55
N VAL A 40 3.76 4.39 -4.37
CA VAL A 40 3.93 4.47 -5.82
C VAL A 40 2.62 4.15 -6.53
N GLY A 41 1.84 3.20 -5.99
CA GLY A 41 0.59 2.77 -6.60
C GLY A 41 -0.34 2.12 -5.59
N VAL A 42 -1.65 2.20 -5.87
CA VAL A 42 -2.70 1.59 -5.06
C VAL A 42 -3.68 0.92 -6.02
N THR A 43 -3.80 -0.40 -5.93
CA THR A 43 -4.63 -1.21 -6.84
C THR A 43 -5.46 -2.22 -6.05
N ALA A 44 -6.74 -2.37 -6.37
CA ALA A 44 -7.56 -3.43 -5.77
C ALA A 44 -7.14 -4.81 -6.31
N VAL A 45 -7.07 -5.79 -5.42
CA VAL A 45 -6.86 -7.19 -5.79
C VAL A 45 -8.22 -7.87 -5.78
N PHE A 46 -8.71 -8.19 -6.97
CA PHE A 46 -9.89 -9.01 -7.17
C PHE A 46 -9.41 -10.45 -7.32
N ASN A 47 -9.53 -11.24 -6.24
CA ASN A 47 -9.36 -12.69 -6.28
C ASN A 47 -10.72 -13.36 -6.41
#